data_AF-A0A9D2BW56-F1
#
_entry.id   AF-A0A9D2BW56-F1
#
_cell.length_a   1.000
_cell.length_b   1.000
_cell.length_c   1.000
_cell.angle_alpha   90.00
_cell.angle_beta   90.00
_cell.angle_gamma   90.00
#
_symmetry.space_group_name_H-M   'P 1'
#
loop_
_entity.id
_entity.type
_entity.pdbx_description
1 polymer ?
#
loop_
_entity_poly.entity_id
_entity_poly.type
_entity_poly.pdbx_seq_one_letter_code
_entity_poly.pdbx_strand_id
1 'polypeptide(L)'
;TVRDSDKPELVPLARKFMSIGFDIYATKGTAQLLNQSGIPAKLVNKIGEGEYNTISLIESGAIDYVISTSSKGRKPARDSVKIRRKAVERSIPCLTSLDTANALADCLMSPKDISNVALVDITRI
;
A
#
# COMPACT_ATOMS: atom_id res chain seq x y z
N THR A 1 2.29 -3.53 -4.75
CA THR A 1 3.46 -4.36 -5.14
C THR A 1 4.71 -3.77 -4.55
N VAL A 2 5.67 -4.58 -4.11
CA VAL A 2 6.85 -4.09 -3.37
C VAL A 2 8.10 -4.74 -3.95
N ARG A 3 9.20 -3.97 -4.07
CA ARG A 3 10.49 -4.50 -4.55
C ARG A 3 11.10 -5.45 -3.51
N ASP A 4 11.91 -6.40 -3.96
CA ASP A 4 12.42 -7.46 -3.07
C ASP A 4 13.28 -6.93 -1.92
N SER A 5 14.03 -5.83 -2.12
CA SER A 5 14.84 -5.20 -1.07
C SER A 5 14.02 -4.67 0.11
N ASP A 6 12.76 -4.32 -0.13
CA ASP A 6 11.88 -3.68 0.85
C ASP A 6 11.01 -4.70 1.60
N LYS A 7 11.08 -5.97 1.18
CA LYS A 7 10.29 -7.05 1.76
C LYS A 7 10.51 -7.24 3.27
N PRO A 8 11.73 -7.12 3.83
CA PRO A 8 11.92 -7.21 5.27
C PRO A 8 11.14 -6.15 6.05
N GLU A 9 11.13 -4.90 5.55
CA GLU A 9 10.41 -3.78 6.18
C GLU A 9 8.89 -3.84 5.96
N LEU A 10 8.44 -4.54 4.93
CA LEU A 10 7.02 -4.68 4.62
C LEU A 10 6.27 -5.49 5.69
N VAL A 11 6.89 -6.49 6.30
CA VAL A 11 6.23 -7.38 7.27
C VAL A 11 5.69 -6.60 8.49
N PRO A 12 6.50 -5.80 9.21
CA PRO A 12 5.98 -5.01 10.34
C PRO A 12 4.92 -3.98 9.90
N LEU A 13 5.09 -3.36 8.73
CA LEU A 13 4.10 -2.43 8.18
C LEU A 13 2.76 -3.10 7.90
N ALA A 14 2.78 -4.26 7.24
CA ALA A 14 1.57 -5.05 6.96
C ALA A 14 0.86 -5.47 8.26
N ARG A 15 1.63 -5.77 9.32
CA ARG A 15 1.06 -6.08 10.63
C ARG A 15 0.31 -4.89 11.23
N LYS A 16 0.83 -3.66 11.10
CA LYS A 16 0.13 -2.44 11.53
C LYS A 16 -1.20 -2.27 10.80
N PHE A 17 -1.21 -2.36 9.47
CA PHE A 17 -2.45 -2.27 8.68
C PHE A 17 -3.46 -3.34 9.07
N MET A 18 -3.02 -4.58 9.26
CA MET A 18 -3.88 -5.66 9.75
C MET A 18 -4.47 -5.36 11.13
N SER A 19 -3.69 -4.81 12.07
CA SER A 19 -4.21 -4.45 13.40
C SER A 19 -5.23 -3.31 13.41
N ILE A 20 -5.19 -2.44 12.39
CA ILE A 20 -6.20 -1.38 12.18
C ILE A 20 -7.48 -1.97 11.56
N GLY A 21 -7.43 -3.18 11.00
CA GLY A 21 -8.58 -3.87 10.40
C GLY A 21 -8.58 -3.89 8.88
N PHE A 22 -7.47 -3.54 8.21
CA PHE A 22 -7.39 -3.60 6.75
C PHE A 22 -7.20 -5.04 6.24
N ASP A 23 -7.91 -5.36 5.15
CA ASP A 23 -7.63 -6.51 4.31
C ASP A 23 -6.39 -6.25 3.44
N ILE A 24 -5.48 -7.23 3.36
CA ILE A 24 -4.24 -7.10 2.60
C ILE A 24 -4.31 -7.92 1.32
N TYR A 25 -4.13 -7.26 0.18
CA TYR A 25 -4.01 -7.90 -1.14
C TYR A 25 -2.59 -7.75 -1.68
N ALA A 26 -2.00 -8.83 -2.18
CA ALA A 26 -0.62 -8.84 -2.62
C ALA A 26 -0.37 -9.79 -3.81
N THR A 27 0.56 -9.39 -4.68
CA THR A 27 1.04 -10.26 -5.76
C THR A 27 1.81 -11.45 -5.19
N LYS A 28 1.82 -12.58 -5.90
CA LYS A 28 2.38 -13.88 -5.48
C LYS A 28 3.56 -13.82 -4.52
N GLY A 29 4.70 -13.26 -4.93
CA GLY A 29 5.91 -13.25 -4.10
C GLY A 29 5.81 -12.38 -2.83
N THR A 30 4.93 -11.38 -2.81
CA THR A 30 4.66 -10.57 -1.61
C THR A 30 3.65 -11.28 -0.71
N ALA A 31 2.58 -11.85 -1.28
CA ALA A 31 1.59 -12.60 -0.51
C ALA A 31 2.22 -13.81 0.20
N GLN A 32 3.12 -14.55 -0.47
CA GLN A 32 3.83 -15.68 0.13
C GLN A 32 4.65 -15.26 1.35
N LEU A 33 5.43 -14.17 1.24
CA LEU A 33 6.21 -13.64 2.36
C LEU A 33 5.33 -13.27 3.56
N LEU A 34 4.24 -12.55 3.31
CA LEU A 34 3.33 -12.10 4.36
C LEU A 34 2.65 -13.29 5.06
N ASN A 35 2.14 -14.24 4.29
CA ASN A 35 1.50 -15.44 4.83
C ASN A 35 2.50 -16.30 5.63
N GLN A 36 3.75 -16.45 5.17
CA GLN A 36 4.82 -17.11 5.94
C GLN A 36 5.14 -16.41 7.26
N SER A 37 4.89 -15.10 7.33
CA SER A 37 5.10 -14.28 8.53
C SER A 37 3.85 -14.19 9.43
N GLY A 38 2.82 -15.01 9.15
CA GLY A 38 1.56 -15.06 9.88
C GLY A 38 0.62 -13.88 9.61
N ILE A 39 0.79 -13.19 8.48
CA ILE A 39 -0.07 -12.08 8.06
C ILE A 39 -0.94 -12.56 6.89
N PRO A 40 -2.27 -12.67 7.06
CA PRO A 40 -3.17 -13.13 6.01
C PRO A 40 -3.17 -12.11 4.85
N ALA A 41 -2.58 -12.51 3.73
CA ALA A 41 -2.56 -11.71 2.51
C ALA A 41 -3.25 -12.48 1.37
N LYS A 42 -4.31 -11.88 0.83
CA LYS A 42 -5.07 -12.40 -0.31
C LYS A 42 -4.22 -12.27 -1.58
N LEU A 43 -4.06 -13.38 -2.30
CA LEU A 43 -3.32 -13.42 -3.55
C LEU A 43 -4.08 -12.65 -4.64
N VAL A 44 -3.38 -11.78 -5.36
CA VAL A 44 -3.89 -11.15 -6.59
C VAL A 44 -2.92 -11.36 -7.76
N ASN A 45 -3.45 -11.65 -8.94
CA ASN A 45 -2.64 -11.87 -10.14
C ASN A 45 -2.07 -10.56 -10.69
N LYS A 46 -0.98 -10.64 -11.45
CA LYS A 46 -0.48 -9.47 -12.19
C LYS A 46 -1.40 -9.12 -13.35
N ILE A 47 -1.17 -7.96 -13.94
CA ILE A 47 -1.93 -7.48 -15.09
C ILE A 47 -1.75 -8.47 -16.26
N GLY A 48 -2.85 -9.01 -16.76
CA GLY A 48 -2.85 -9.95 -17.89
C GLY A 48 -2.69 -11.43 -17.52
N GLU A 49 -2.50 -11.77 -16.23
CA GLU A 49 -2.42 -13.17 -15.78
C GLU A 49 -3.80 -13.78 -15.43
N GLY A 50 -4.90 -13.03 -15.61
CA GLY A 50 -6.28 -13.50 -15.38
C GLY A 50 -7.28 -12.34 -15.21
N GLU A 51 -8.57 -12.68 -15.14
CA GLU A 51 -9.64 -11.68 -14.91
C GLU A 51 -9.52 -11.03 -13.53
N TYR A 52 -9.26 -11.82 -12.49
CA TYR A 52 -8.99 -11.31 -11.15
C TYR A 52 -7.51 -10.90 -11.00
N ASN A 53 -7.22 -9.63 -11.29
CA ASN A 53 -5.89 -9.03 -11.24
C ASN A 53 -5.89 -7.67 -10.50
N THR A 54 -4.72 -7.09 -10.31
CA THR A 54 -4.56 -5.82 -9.58
C THR A 54 -5.38 -4.66 -10.13
N ILE A 55 -5.62 -4.58 -11.45
CA ILE A 55 -6.45 -3.53 -12.06
C ILE A 55 -7.92 -3.77 -11.76
N SER A 56 -8.40 -5.00 -11.96
CA SER A 56 -9.81 -5.35 -11.67
C SER A 56 -10.16 -5.08 -10.21
N LEU A 57 -9.22 -5.34 -9.28
CA LEU A 57 -9.42 -5.11 -7.86
C LEU A 57 -9.52 -3.61 -7.54
N ILE A 58 -8.66 -2.78 -8.13
CA ILE A 58 -8.75 -1.33 -8.03
C ILE A 58 -10.08 -0.82 -8.61
N GLU A 59 -10.53 -1.38 -9.73
CA GLU A 59 -11.79 -0.99 -10.37
C GLU A 59 -13.03 -1.43 -9.61
N SER A 60 -12.96 -2.51 -8.84
CA SER A 60 -14.06 -3.02 -8.02
C SER A 60 -14.42 -2.13 -6.82
N GLY A 61 -13.54 -1.19 -6.44
CA GLY A 61 -13.71 -0.36 -5.25
C GLY A 61 -13.27 -1.05 -3.95
N ALA A 62 -12.69 -2.25 -4.00
CA ALA A 62 -12.23 -3.00 -2.83
C ALA A 62 -10.88 -2.52 -2.24
N ILE A 63 -10.32 -1.40 -2.73
CA ILE A 63 -8.97 -0.93 -2.38
C ILE A 63 -9.00 0.53 -1.94
N ASP A 64 -8.65 0.76 -0.68
CA ASP A 64 -8.53 2.11 -0.11
C ASP A 64 -7.14 2.71 -0.27
N TYR A 65 -6.09 1.87 -0.29
CA TYR A 65 -4.70 2.30 -0.40
C TYR A 65 -3.91 1.38 -1.32
N VAL A 66 -3.05 2.00 -2.15
CA VAL A 66 -2.10 1.26 -2.99
C VAL A 66 -0.67 1.54 -2.55
N ILE A 67 0.03 0.52 -2.07
CA ILE A 67 1.48 0.60 -1.82
C ILE A 67 2.20 -0.02 -3.02
N SER A 68 2.96 0.80 -3.74
CA SER A 68 3.70 0.42 -4.94
C SER A 68 5.15 0.93 -4.90
N THR A 69 6.08 0.17 -4.33
CA THR A 69 7.51 0.47 -4.43
C THR A 69 8.12 -0.19 -5.68
N SER A 70 9.02 0.52 -6.38
CA SER A 70 9.70 0.01 -7.58
C SER A 70 11.17 0.38 -7.54
N SER A 71 12.05 -0.60 -7.74
CA SER A 71 13.50 -0.39 -7.88
C SER A 71 13.90 0.21 -9.22
N LYS A 72 13.01 0.19 -10.22
CA LYS A 72 13.37 0.51 -11.60
C LYS A 72 12.32 1.41 -12.27
N GLY A 73 12.59 2.72 -12.26
CA GLY A 73 12.22 3.72 -13.28
C GLY A 73 10.74 3.91 -13.66
N ARG A 74 10.53 4.86 -14.60
CA ARG A 74 9.22 5.39 -15.02
C ARG A 74 8.66 4.73 -16.29
N LYS A 75 9.14 3.54 -16.68
CA LYS A 75 8.75 2.89 -17.95
C LYS A 75 7.25 2.56 -17.98
N PRO A 76 6.43 3.15 -18.89
CA PRO A 76 4.97 3.02 -18.88
C PRO A 76 4.45 1.60 -19.05
N ALA A 77 5.17 0.75 -19.78
CA ALA A 77 4.78 -0.63 -20.04
C ALA A 77 4.71 -1.51 -18.77
N ARG A 78 5.35 -1.08 -17.68
CA ARG A 78 5.45 -1.87 -16.45
C ARG A 78 4.15 -1.83 -15.67
N ASP A 79 3.79 -2.99 -15.11
CA ASP A 79 2.60 -3.14 -14.28
C ASP A 79 2.59 -2.16 -13.11
N SER A 80 3.73 -1.92 -12.46
CA SER A 80 3.82 -0.94 -11.38
C SER A 80 3.40 0.46 -11.84
N VAL A 81 3.71 0.87 -13.08
CA VAL A 81 3.29 2.19 -13.59
C VAL A 81 1.80 2.19 -13.91
N LYS A 82 1.29 1.13 -14.54
CA LYS A 82 -0.14 0.97 -14.83
C LYS A 82 -0.99 0.98 -13.56
N ILE A 83 -0.57 0.26 -12.52
CA ILE A 83 -1.23 0.23 -11.21
C ILE A 83 -1.29 1.62 -10.59
N ARG A 84 -0.16 2.34 -10.55
CA ARG A 84 -0.13 3.70 -9.99
C ARG A 84 -1.01 4.68 -10.77
N ARG A 85 -0.98 4.61 -12.11
CA ARG A 85 -1.85 5.43 -12.96
C ARG A 85 -3.32 5.13 -12.66
N LYS A 86 -3.69 3.86 -12.55
CA LYS A 86 -5.06 3.44 -12.27
C LYS A 86 -5.54 3.85 -10.88
N ALA A 87 -4.67 3.77 -9.87
CA ALA A 87 -4.98 4.24 -8.52
C ALA A 87 -5.31 5.74 -8.53
N VAL A 88 -4.49 6.54 -9.23
CA VAL A 88 -4.73 7.99 -9.41
C VAL A 88 -6.03 8.25 -10.18
N GLU A 89 -6.29 7.53 -11.27
CA GLU A 89 -7.55 7.63 -12.04
C GLU A 89 -8.79 7.35 -11.19
N ARG A 90 -8.67 6.56 -10.11
CA ARG A 90 -9.75 6.22 -9.17
C ARG A 90 -9.73 7.02 -7.87
N SER A 91 -8.87 8.04 -7.77
CA SER A 91 -8.68 8.83 -6.54
C SER A 91 -8.28 7.99 -5.31
N ILE A 92 -7.59 6.88 -5.52
CA ILE A 92 -7.07 6.01 -4.47
C ILE A 92 -5.65 6.47 -4.13
N PRO A 93 -5.35 6.81 -2.86
CA PRO A 93 -4.01 7.19 -2.45
C PRO A 93 -2.97 6.12 -2.80
N CYS A 94 -1.93 6.55 -3.52
CA CYS A 94 -0.88 5.69 -4.01
C CYS A 94 0.46 6.05 -3.37
N LEU A 95 0.94 5.18 -2.47
CA LEU A 95 2.17 5.36 -1.71
C LEU A 95 3.33 4.63 -2.42
N THR A 96 4.40 5.36 -2.73
CA THR A 96 5.56 4.82 -3.45
C THR A 96 6.78 4.58 -2.56
N SER A 97 6.68 4.88 -1.27
CA SER A 97 7.68 4.62 -0.24
C SER A 97 7.04 3.86 0.93
N LEU A 98 7.78 2.90 1.50
CA LEU A 98 7.36 2.22 2.73
C LEU A 98 7.43 3.15 3.95
N ASP A 99 8.34 4.13 3.97
CA ASP A 99 8.43 5.10 5.07
C ASP A 99 7.17 5.94 5.18
N THR A 100 6.67 6.43 4.03
CA THR A 100 5.42 7.18 3.96
C THR A 100 4.23 6.32 4.38
N ALA A 101 4.22 5.04 3.99
CA ALA A 101 3.17 4.12 4.40
C ALA A 101 3.22 3.79 5.89
N ASN A 102 4.42 3.68 6.48
CA ASN A 102 4.60 3.55 7.92
C ASN A 102 4.08 4.78 8.66
N ALA A 103 4.48 5.98 8.23
CA ALA A 103 4.02 7.22 8.83
C ALA A 103 2.48 7.36 8.75
N LEU A 104 1.88 6.98 7.63
CA LEU A 104 0.42 6.94 7.50
C LEU A 104 -0.21 5.95 8.48
N ALA A 105 0.32 4.73 8.58
CA ALA A 105 -0.18 3.73 9.52
C ALA A 105 -0.10 4.24 10.97
N ASP A 106 1.00 4.91 11.34
CA ASP A 106 1.16 5.50 12.67
C ASP A 106 0.15 6.63 12.92
N CYS A 107 -0.14 7.45 11.92
CA CYS A 107 -1.21 8.45 11.99
C CYS A 107 -2.60 7.82 12.14
N LEU A 108 -2.89 6.72 11.42
CA LEU A 108 -4.17 6.03 11.49
C LEU A 108 -4.39 5.30 12.83
N MET A 109 -3.32 4.82 13.47
CA MET A 109 -3.38 4.22 14.82
C MET A 109 -3.42 5.28 15.92
N SER A 110 -3.00 6.50 15.63
CA SER A 110 -2.99 7.59 16.60
C SER A 110 -4.43 7.93 17.00
N PRO A 111 -4.71 8.18 18.30
CA PRO A 111 -6.01 8.68 18.73
C PRO A 111 -6.23 10.16 18.31
N LYS A 112 -5.27 10.75 17.57
CA LYS A 112 -5.34 12.14 17.17
C LYS A 112 -6.19 12.34 15.93
N ASP A 113 -7.03 13.37 15.98
CA ASP A 113 -7.86 13.83 14.87
C ASP A 113 -7.80 15.36 14.79
N ILE A 114 -8.56 15.94 13.87
CA ILE A 114 -8.57 17.39 13.65
C ILE A 114 -9.08 18.19 14.86
N SER A 115 -9.86 17.56 15.75
CA SER A 115 -10.44 18.20 16.93
C SER A 115 -9.47 18.22 18.12
N ASN A 116 -8.48 17.33 18.16
CA ASN A 116 -7.57 17.18 19.30
C ASN A 116 -6.09 17.39 18.96
N VAL A 117 -5.76 17.67 17.69
CA VAL A 117 -4.41 18.03 17.29
C VAL A 117 -4.10 19.47 17.69
N ALA A 118 -3.02 19.67 18.43
CA ALA A 118 -2.55 21.00 18.78
C ALA A 118 -2.04 21.74 17.54
N LEU A 119 -2.58 22.93 17.28
CA LEU A 119 -2.07 23.81 16.23
C LEU A 119 -0.78 24.46 16.70
N VAL A 120 0.26 24.39 15.86
CA VAL A 120 1.55 25.02 16.12
C VAL A 120 1.67 26.27 15.26
N ASP A 121 1.89 27.41 15.91
CA ASP A 121 2.21 28.66 15.23
C ASP A 121 3.68 28.66 14.82
N ILE A 122 3.92 28.45 13.52
CA ILE A 122 5.27 28.37 12.95
C ILE A 122 6.05 29.69 13.01
N THR A 123 5.40 30.81 13.35
CA THR A 123 6.06 32.12 13.48
C THR A 123 6.69 32.34 14.86
N ARG A 124 6.44 31.43 15.80
CA ARG A 124 6.90 31.52 17.20
C ARG A 124 7.87 30.41 17.62
N ILE A 125 8.40 29.65 16.66
CA ILE A 125 9.37 28.58 16.87
C ILE A 125 10.79 29.15 16.75
#